data_AF-T1BLH6-F1
#
_entry.id   AF-T1BLH6-F1
#
_cell.length_a   1.000
_cell.length_b   1.000
_cell.length_c   1.000
_cell.angle_alpha   90.00
_cell.angle_beta   90.00
_cell.angle_gamma   90.00
#
_symmetry.space_group_name_H-M   'P 1'
#
loop_
_entity.id
_entity.type
_entity.pdbx_description
1 polymer ?
#
loop_
_entity_poly.entity_id
_entity_poly.type
_entity_poly.pdbx_seq_one_letter_code
_entity_poly.pdbx_strand_id
1 'polypeptide(L)'
;LGALKRKEKGFLYFETHAGRGVYDLADSAAESRHGIGRLVGTECVAAPLRRYLVLLEQLRVGRGRSRLYPGSPWLAVSELRAQDRAVFVESVPEEARALERALSGAGPVRIRAEVGDGFEKLRSALPPPQGRALTLIDPPYEDTRRDFERTSAAVADAIKRFPTGVVAVW
;
A
#
# COMPACT_ATOMS: atom_id res chain seq x y z
N LEU A 1 -9.83 0.12 1.94
CA LEU A 1 -9.99 1.60 1.88
C LEU A 1 -11.44 2.08 1.76
N GLY A 2 -12.25 1.56 0.83
CA GLY A 2 -13.65 1.99 0.63
C GLY A 2 -14.49 2.06 1.92
N ALA A 3 -14.39 1.06 2.79
CA ALA A 3 -15.09 1.06 4.08
C ALA A 3 -14.72 2.23 5.00
N LEU A 4 -13.44 2.64 5.05
CA LEU A 4 -12.99 3.79 5.85
C LEU A 4 -13.47 5.12 5.25
N LYS A 5 -13.60 5.21 3.92
CA LYS A 5 -14.08 6.42 3.24
C LYS A 5 -15.56 6.75 3.48
N ARG A 6 -16.35 5.81 4.04
CA ARG A 6 -17.76 6.07 4.42
C ARG A 6 -17.93 7.12 5.52
N LYS A 7 -16.87 7.42 6.28
CA LYS A 7 -16.86 8.55 7.22
C LYS A 7 -16.12 9.73 6.59
N GLU A 8 -16.68 10.93 6.74
CA GLU A 8 -16.10 12.18 6.22
C GLU A 8 -14.73 12.50 6.82
N LYS A 9 -14.57 12.27 8.13
CA LYS A 9 -13.30 12.48 8.86
C LYS A 9 -12.16 11.73 8.16
N GLY A 10 -11.06 12.41 7.86
CA GLY A 10 -9.89 11.78 7.25
C GLY A 10 -9.28 10.66 8.10
N PHE A 11 -8.44 9.84 7.49
CA PHE A 11 -7.67 8.79 8.19
C PHE A 11 -6.22 8.75 7.70
N LEU A 12 -5.34 8.15 8.52
CA LEU A 12 -3.99 7.80 8.13
C LEU A 12 -3.98 6.43 7.44
N TYR A 13 -3.42 6.35 6.24
CA TYR A 13 -2.92 5.12 5.67
C TYR A 13 -1.43 5.00 5.99
N PHE A 14 -1.01 3.93 6.64
CA PHE A 14 0.40 3.68 6.97
C PHE A 14 0.81 2.33 6.37
N GLU A 15 1.96 2.28 5.70
CA GLU A 15 2.48 1.05 5.12
C GLU A 15 3.94 0.86 5.53
N THR A 16 4.24 -0.27 6.16
CA THR A 16 5.57 -0.53 6.73
C THR A 16 6.60 -0.95 5.68
N HIS A 17 6.16 -1.55 4.58
CA HIS A 17 7.00 -2.11 3.53
C HIS A 17 6.39 -1.76 2.18
N ALA A 18 6.66 -0.55 1.71
CA ALA A 18 5.96 0.03 0.56
C ALA A 18 6.50 -0.44 -0.80
N GLY A 19 7.73 -0.95 -0.85
CA GLY A 19 8.42 -1.23 -2.10
C GLY A 19 8.54 0.02 -2.98
N ARG A 20 8.69 -0.19 -4.29
CA ARG A 20 8.79 0.88 -5.30
C ARG A 20 7.47 1.42 -5.82
N GLY A 21 6.34 0.89 -5.38
CA GLY A 21 4.99 1.36 -5.74
C GLY A 21 4.48 0.98 -7.13
N VAL A 22 5.32 0.90 -8.18
CA VAL A 22 4.93 0.44 -9.53
C VAL A 22 6.00 -0.46 -10.13
N TYR A 23 5.58 -1.54 -10.79
CA TYR A 23 6.45 -2.59 -11.31
C TYR A 23 6.23 -2.79 -12.82
N ASP A 24 7.30 -3.03 -13.58
CA ASP A 24 7.20 -3.52 -14.96
C ASP A 24 7.26 -5.06 -14.93
N LEU A 25 6.22 -5.71 -15.42
CA LEU A 25 6.10 -7.17 -15.36
C LEU A 25 6.90 -7.91 -16.45
N ALA A 26 7.77 -7.22 -17.20
CA ALA A 26 8.60 -7.85 -18.22
C ALA A 26 9.41 -9.04 -17.66
N ASP A 27 10.03 -8.86 -16.49
CA ASP A 27 10.91 -9.87 -15.88
C ASP A 27 10.18 -10.85 -14.95
N SER A 28 8.96 -10.51 -14.51
CA SER A 28 8.09 -11.33 -13.63
C SER A 28 6.94 -11.99 -14.40
N ALA A 29 7.12 -12.23 -15.70
CA ALA A 29 6.05 -12.73 -16.57
C ALA A 29 5.52 -14.10 -16.14
N ALA A 30 6.35 -14.98 -15.57
CA ALA A 30 5.93 -16.33 -15.18
C ALA A 30 4.90 -16.34 -14.06
N GLU A 31 5.16 -15.60 -12.97
CA GLU A 31 4.25 -15.51 -11.82
C GLU A 31 3.01 -14.67 -12.15
N SER A 32 3.21 -13.50 -12.75
CA SER A 32 2.10 -12.59 -13.09
C SER A 32 1.10 -13.19 -14.07
N ARG A 33 1.53 -14.08 -14.97
CA ARG A 33 0.63 -14.87 -15.84
C ARG A 33 -0.33 -15.77 -15.06
N HIS A 34 0.09 -16.30 -13.91
CA HIS A 34 -0.74 -17.17 -13.06
C HIS A 34 -1.56 -16.38 -12.03
N GLY A 35 -1.21 -15.12 -11.78
CA GLY A 35 -1.96 -14.18 -10.95
C GLY A 35 -2.82 -13.22 -11.79
N ILE A 36 -2.41 -11.95 -11.85
CA ILE A 36 -3.17 -10.88 -12.50
C ILE A 36 -3.51 -11.16 -13.98
N GLY A 37 -2.66 -11.91 -14.69
CA GLY A 37 -2.90 -12.29 -16.08
C GLY A 37 -4.15 -13.16 -16.28
N ARG A 38 -4.57 -13.94 -15.28
CA ARG A 38 -5.83 -14.70 -15.32
C ARG A 38 -7.05 -13.85 -15.00
N LEU A 39 -6.87 -12.82 -14.17
CA LEU A 39 -7.96 -11.94 -13.76
C LEU A 39 -8.28 -10.90 -14.85
N VAL A 40 -7.27 -10.39 -15.55
CA VAL A 40 -7.45 -9.48 -16.68
C VAL A 40 -8.21 -10.20 -17.80
N GLY A 41 -9.30 -9.61 -18.28
CA GLY A 41 -10.15 -10.18 -19.32
C GLY A 41 -11.23 -11.15 -18.81
N THR A 42 -11.21 -11.51 -17.53
CA THR A 42 -12.30 -12.27 -16.90
C THR A 42 -13.43 -11.33 -16.47
N GLU A 43 -14.68 -11.72 -16.73
CA GLU A 43 -15.84 -10.99 -16.23
C GLU A 43 -15.88 -11.09 -14.69
N CYS A 44 -15.60 -9.98 -14.02
CA CYS A 44 -15.56 -9.95 -12.56
C CYS A 44 -16.87 -9.42 -11.97
N VAL A 45 -17.58 -10.27 -11.23
CA VAL A 45 -18.85 -9.90 -10.57
C VAL A 45 -18.65 -9.12 -9.27
N ALA A 46 -17.50 -9.29 -8.60
CA ALA A 46 -17.24 -8.67 -7.30
C ALA A 46 -16.81 -7.19 -7.45
N ALA A 47 -17.56 -6.27 -6.85
CA ALA A 47 -17.29 -4.84 -6.94
C ALA A 47 -15.87 -4.40 -6.52
N PRO A 48 -15.25 -4.95 -5.44
CA PRO A 48 -13.88 -4.59 -5.07
C PRO A 48 -12.85 -4.96 -6.13
N LEU A 49 -12.99 -6.13 -6.75
CA LEU A 49 -12.09 -6.62 -7.79
C LEU A 49 -12.27 -5.82 -9.10
N ARG A 50 -13.51 -5.45 -9.46
CA ARG A 50 -13.74 -4.52 -10.58
C ARG A 50 -13.04 -3.18 -10.34
N ARG A 51 -13.14 -2.62 -9.13
CA ARG A 51 -12.47 -1.35 -8.81
C ARG A 51 -10.95 -1.50 -8.92
N TYR A 52 -10.39 -2.60 -8.42
CA TYR A 52 -8.97 -2.90 -8.55
C TYR A 52 -8.52 -3.00 -10.03
N LEU A 53 -9.29 -3.67 -10.89
CA LEU A 53 -9.01 -3.74 -12.33
C LEU A 53 -9.10 -2.38 -13.02
N VAL A 54 -10.05 -1.53 -12.63
CA VAL A 54 -10.12 -0.15 -13.13
C VAL A 54 -8.86 0.63 -12.76
N LEU A 55 -8.36 0.50 -11.53
CA LEU A 55 -7.13 1.16 -11.10
C LEU A 55 -5.90 0.65 -11.88
N LEU A 56 -5.81 -0.65 -12.12
CA LEU A 56 -4.76 -1.25 -12.97
C LEU A 56 -4.76 -0.65 -14.38
N GLU A 57 -5.92 -0.58 -15.02
CA GLU A 57 -6.03 -0.01 -16.36
C GLU A 57 -5.76 1.50 -16.37
N GLN A 58 -6.18 2.24 -15.34
CA GLN A 58 -5.82 3.66 -15.18
C GLN A 58 -4.31 3.88 -15.11
N LEU A 59 -3.57 3.04 -14.37
CA LEU A 59 -2.11 3.09 -14.35
C LEU A 59 -1.54 2.87 -15.76
N ARG A 60 -1.98 1.80 -16.43
CA ARG A 60 -1.45 1.40 -17.75
C ARG A 60 -1.69 2.46 -18.81
N VAL A 61 -2.90 3.00 -18.89
CA VAL A 61 -3.28 4.08 -19.81
C VAL A 61 -2.53 5.36 -19.47
N GLY A 62 -2.54 5.78 -18.19
CA GLY A 62 -1.91 7.02 -17.76
C GLY A 62 -0.39 7.05 -17.96
N ARG A 63 0.27 5.89 -17.98
CA ARG A 63 1.71 5.75 -18.23
C ARG A 63 2.05 5.27 -19.65
N GLY A 64 1.05 4.98 -20.49
CA GLY A 64 1.25 4.46 -21.85
C GLY A 64 1.99 3.11 -21.90
N ARG A 65 1.86 2.26 -20.87
CA ARG A 65 2.60 1.00 -20.74
C ARG A 65 1.70 -0.12 -20.22
N SER A 66 1.40 -1.10 -21.07
CA SER A 66 0.48 -2.21 -20.79
C SER A 66 0.99 -3.24 -19.78
N ARG A 67 2.30 -3.31 -19.55
CA ARG A 67 2.91 -4.29 -18.63
C ARG A 67 3.11 -3.78 -17.21
N LEU A 68 2.67 -2.55 -16.92
CA LEU A 68 2.79 -2.04 -15.56
C LEU A 68 1.81 -2.72 -14.61
N TYR A 69 2.27 -2.87 -13.38
CA TYR A 69 1.49 -3.40 -12.27
C TYR A 69 1.59 -2.46 -11.06
N PRO A 70 0.46 -2.08 -10.45
CA PRO A 70 0.44 -1.21 -9.29
C PRO A 70 0.76 -2.01 -8.01
N GLY A 71 1.73 -1.54 -7.24
CA GLY A 71 1.88 -1.93 -5.85
C GLY A 71 0.82 -1.29 -4.95
N SER A 72 0.75 -1.73 -3.70
CA SER A 72 -0.13 -1.19 -2.66
C SER A 72 -0.05 0.34 -2.52
N PRO A 73 1.11 1.01 -2.60
CA PRO A 73 1.15 2.47 -2.50
C PRO A 73 0.40 3.19 -3.60
N TRP A 74 0.57 2.74 -4.84
CA TRP A 74 -0.09 3.37 -5.99
C TRP A 74 -1.61 3.16 -5.93
N LEU A 75 -2.05 1.95 -5.55
CA LEU A 75 -3.47 1.66 -5.32
C LEU A 75 -4.04 2.51 -4.20
N ALA A 76 -3.31 2.65 -3.09
CA ALA A 76 -3.76 3.41 -1.94
C ALA A 76 -3.94 4.88 -2.30
N VAL A 77 -2.92 5.52 -2.89
CA VAL A 77 -2.99 6.94 -3.25
C VAL A 77 -4.10 7.22 -4.26
N SER A 78 -4.34 6.32 -5.21
CA SER A 78 -5.41 6.45 -6.21
C SER A 78 -6.81 6.39 -5.61
N GLU A 79 -6.93 5.89 -4.38
CA GLU A 79 -8.19 5.76 -3.66
C GLU A 79 -8.38 6.78 -2.53
N LEU A 80 -7.30 7.37 -2.02
CA LEU A 80 -7.35 8.29 -0.89
C LEU A 80 -7.89 9.68 -1.30
N ARG A 81 -8.52 10.36 -0.34
CA ARG A 81 -9.14 11.69 -0.53
C ARG A 81 -8.23 12.79 0.01
N ALA A 82 -8.52 14.04 -0.33
CA ALA A 82 -7.71 15.19 0.08
C ALA A 82 -7.53 15.35 1.61
N GLN A 83 -8.51 14.92 2.41
CA GLN A 83 -8.46 14.94 3.88
C GLN A 83 -7.70 13.75 4.50
N ASP A 84 -7.45 12.70 3.72
CA ASP A 84 -6.69 11.53 4.16
C ASP A 84 -5.18 11.83 4.09
N ARG A 85 -4.36 11.03 4.77
CA ARG A 85 -2.90 11.11 4.70
C ARG A 85 -2.31 9.73 4.46
N ALA A 86 -1.19 9.68 3.75
CA ALA A 86 -0.45 8.44 3.54
C ALA A 86 0.99 8.59 4.01
N VAL A 87 1.47 7.59 4.74
CA VAL A 87 2.89 7.40 5.06
C VAL A 87 3.30 6.04 4.54
N PHE A 88 4.32 6.04 3.69
CA PHE A 88 4.91 4.84 3.09
C PHE A 88 6.35 4.73 3.56
N VAL A 89 6.71 3.58 4.13
CA VAL A 89 8.07 3.32 4.59
C VAL A 89 8.69 2.25 3.73
N GLU A 90 9.92 2.49 3.30
CA GLU A 90 10.72 1.54 2.53
C GLU A 90 12.15 1.53 3.09
N SER A 91 12.71 0.35 3.33
CA SER A 91 14.02 0.21 3.96
C SER A 91 15.16 0.40 2.96
N VAL A 92 14.94 0.05 1.69
CA VAL A 92 15.92 0.17 0.61
C VAL A 92 15.86 1.58 -0.01
N PRO A 93 16.92 2.41 0.13
CA PRO A 93 16.89 3.81 -0.34
C PRO A 93 16.57 3.96 -1.83
N GLU A 94 17.06 3.06 -2.69
CA GLU A 94 16.79 3.06 -4.12
C GLU A 94 15.31 2.82 -4.44
N GLU A 95 14.69 1.87 -3.73
CA GLU A 95 13.27 1.54 -3.85
C GLU A 95 12.40 2.69 -3.35
N ALA A 96 12.77 3.32 -2.23
CA ALA A 96 12.08 4.50 -1.71
C ALA A 96 12.11 5.69 -2.70
N ARG A 97 13.26 5.93 -3.35
CA ARG A 97 13.34 6.96 -4.42
C ARG A 97 12.49 6.58 -5.63
N ALA A 98 12.39 5.29 -5.97
CA ALA A 98 11.52 4.82 -7.04
C ALA A 98 10.04 5.00 -6.68
N LEU A 99 9.68 4.73 -5.42
CA LEU A 99 8.36 4.97 -4.85
C LEU A 99 7.95 6.44 -4.96
N GLU A 100 8.82 7.37 -4.56
CA GLU A 100 8.57 8.80 -4.70
C GLU A 100 8.26 9.20 -6.15
N ARG A 101 9.01 8.65 -7.12
CA ARG A 101 8.75 8.86 -8.56
C ARG A 101 7.45 8.22 -9.02
N ALA A 102 7.13 7.02 -8.51
CA ALA A 102 5.90 6.31 -8.85
C ALA A 102 4.66 7.05 -8.35
N LEU A 103 4.76 7.72 -7.21
CA LEU A 103 3.71 8.51 -6.58
C LEU A 103 3.75 10.00 -6.96
N SER A 104 4.72 10.42 -7.78
CA SER A 104 4.79 11.81 -8.25
C SER A 104 3.57 12.14 -9.10
N GLY A 105 2.91 13.27 -8.80
CA GLY A 105 1.68 13.69 -9.46
C GLY A 105 0.42 12.90 -9.02
N ALA A 106 0.53 12.08 -7.97
CA ALA A 106 -0.57 11.24 -7.54
C ALA A 106 -1.57 11.99 -6.62
N GLY A 107 -2.66 12.47 -7.23
CA GLY A 107 -3.87 12.92 -6.55
C GLY A 107 -3.73 14.09 -5.55
N PRO A 108 -4.82 14.46 -4.87
CA PRO A 108 -4.83 15.59 -3.92
C PRO A 108 -4.38 15.20 -2.50
N VAL A 109 -3.90 13.96 -2.28
CA VAL A 109 -3.62 13.45 -0.93
C VAL A 109 -2.24 13.90 -0.44
N ARG A 110 -2.10 14.09 0.87
CA ARG A 110 -0.80 14.37 1.50
C ARG A 110 -0.03 13.06 1.68
N ILE A 111 1.04 12.89 0.89
CA ILE A 111 1.89 11.70 0.87
C ILE A 111 3.22 12.03 1.55
N ARG A 112 3.72 11.08 2.35
CA ARG A 112 5.10 11.06 2.81
C ARG A 112 5.70 9.69 2.49
N ALA A 113 6.78 9.67 1.74
CA ALA A 113 7.65 8.50 1.62
C ALA A 113 8.82 8.67 2.58
N GLU A 114 9.20 7.61 3.30
CA GLU A 114 10.31 7.63 4.24
C GLU A 114 11.23 6.43 3.98
N VAL A 115 12.54 6.68 4.03
CA VAL A 115 13.53 5.61 4.11
C VAL A 115 13.67 5.18 5.57
N GLY A 116 13.57 3.89 5.85
CA GLY A 116 13.89 3.33 7.17
C GLY A 116 13.14 2.05 7.50
N ASP A 117 13.19 1.67 8.78
CA ASP A 117 12.50 0.48 9.26
C ASP A 117 11.01 0.75 9.49
N GLY A 118 10.15 0.05 8.74
CA GLY A 118 8.70 0.21 8.81
C GLY A 118 8.10 -0.06 10.17
N PHE A 119 8.61 -1.04 10.90
CA PHE A 119 8.13 -1.39 12.23
C PHE A 119 8.49 -0.30 13.26
N GLU A 120 9.69 0.26 13.18
CA GLU A 120 10.07 1.38 14.06
C GLU A 120 9.26 2.64 13.77
N LYS A 121 9.08 2.98 12.49
CA LYS A 121 8.30 4.15 12.06
C LYS A 121 6.82 4.03 12.43
N LEU A 122 6.26 2.82 12.44
CA LEU A 122 4.88 2.59 12.87
C LEU A 122 4.64 3.04 14.32
N ARG A 123 5.63 2.83 15.21
CA ARG A 123 5.51 3.20 16.63
C ARG A 123 5.35 4.70 16.85
N SER A 124 5.99 5.52 16.02
CA SER A 124 5.90 6.98 16.09
C SER A 124 4.70 7.54 15.31
N ALA A 125 4.10 6.75 14.42
CA ALA A 125 2.91 7.14 13.66
C ALA A 125 1.59 6.90 14.42
N LEU A 126 1.59 6.09 15.49
CA LEU A 126 0.41 5.75 16.27
C LEU A 126 0.45 6.33 17.69
N PRO A 127 -0.68 6.89 18.19
CA PRO A 127 -1.94 7.09 17.49
C PRO A 127 -1.87 8.29 16.52
N PRO A 128 -2.61 8.24 15.39
CA PRO A 128 -2.62 9.33 14.43
C PRO A 128 -3.47 10.51 14.95
N PRO A 129 -3.13 11.77 14.62
CA PRO A 129 -3.94 12.93 15.00
C PRO A 129 -5.36 12.90 14.40
N GLN A 130 -5.56 12.17 13.30
CA GLN A 130 -6.87 11.92 12.69
C GLN A 130 -7.78 11.09 13.59
N GLY A 131 -7.24 10.34 14.56
CA GLY A 131 -7.98 9.36 15.36
C GLY A 131 -8.59 8.23 14.53
N ARG A 132 -8.05 7.97 13.33
CA ARG A 132 -8.44 6.90 12.40
C ARG A 132 -7.21 6.48 11.60
N ALA A 133 -6.96 5.17 11.49
CA ALA A 133 -5.89 4.64 10.66
C ALA A 133 -6.24 3.28 10.05
N LEU A 134 -5.63 3.02 8.90
CA LEU A 134 -5.38 1.67 8.38
C LEU A 134 -3.86 1.51 8.24
N THR A 135 -3.31 0.50 8.90
CA THR A 135 -1.90 0.10 8.79
C THR A 135 -1.83 -1.18 7.96
N LEU A 136 -1.06 -1.17 6.87
CA LEU A 136 -0.67 -2.35 6.12
C LEU A 136 0.74 -2.78 6.52
N ILE A 137 0.89 -4.05 6.88
CA ILE A 137 2.16 -4.69 7.24
C ILE A 137 2.41 -5.84 6.26
N ASP A 138 3.40 -5.68 5.39
CA ASP A 138 3.66 -6.62 4.28
C ASP A 138 5.18 -6.88 4.12
N PRO A 139 5.84 -7.52 5.10
CA PRO A 139 7.28 -7.79 5.03
C PRO A 139 7.59 -8.82 3.93
N PRO A 140 8.83 -8.86 3.42
CA PRO A 140 9.20 -9.80 2.37
C PRO A 140 9.31 -11.26 2.85
N TYR A 141 9.36 -11.49 4.16
CA TYR A 141 9.51 -12.82 4.81
C TYR A 141 10.78 -13.60 4.41
N GLU A 142 11.83 -12.90 3.98
CA GLU A 142 13.13 -13.48 3.62
C GLU A 142 13.82 -14.12 4.84
N ASP A 143 13.81 -13.44 6.00
CA ASP A 143 14.17 -14.04 7.29
C ASP A 143 12.88 -14.47 7.99
N THR A 144 12.31 -15.58 7.50
CA THR A 144 10.94 -15.98 7.82
C THR A 144 10.65 -15.93 9.32
N ARG A 145 11.47 -16.59 10.15
CA ARG A 145 11.22 -16.62 11.61
C ARG A 145 11.23 -15.22 12.22
N ARG A 146 12.25 -14.42 11.91
CA ARG A 146 12.41 -13.08 12.47
C ARG A 146 11.30 -12.15 11.98
N ASP A 147 10.94 -12.20 10.71
CA ASP A 147 9.89 -11.35 10.13
C ASP A 147 8.52 -11.67 10.71
N PHE A 148 8.21 -12.95 10.97
CA PHE A 148 7.00 -13.35 11.69
C PHE A 148 6.98 -12.82 13.13
N GLU A 149 8.09 -12.97 13.87
CA GLU A 149 8.21 -12.47 15.25
C GLU A 149 8.04 -10.94 15.30
N ARG A 150 8.71 -10.20 14.40
CA ARG A 150 8.62 -8.74 14.31
C ARG A 150 7.22 -8.27 13.91
N THR A 151 6.58 -8.96 12.97
CA THR A 151 5.21 -8.66 12.53
C THR A 151 4.22 -8.85 13.68
N SER A 152 4.29 -9.98 14.38
CA SER A 152 3.47 -10.25 15.56
C SER A 152 3.65 -9.17 16.64
N ALA A 153 4.90 -8.81 16.95
CA ALA A 153 5.20 -7.76 17.92
C ALA A 153 4.67 -6.38 17.49
N ALA A 154 4.79 -6.05 16.20
CA ALA A 154 4.29 -4.79 15.65
C ALA A 154 2.77 -4.69 15.69
N VAL A 155 2.05 -5.77 15.36
CA VAL A 155 0.59 -5.83 15.48
C VAL A 155 0.15 -5.63 16.93
N ALA A 156 0.77 -6.34 17.87
CA ALA A 156 0.46 -6.22 19.29
C ALA A 156 0.69 -4.78 19.81
N ASP A 157 1.81 -4.16 19.46
CA ASP A 157 2.12 -2.77 19.85
C ASP A 157 1.17 -1.77 19.17
N ALA A 158 0.83 -1.96 17.89
CA ALA A 158 -0.11 -1.11 17.16
C ALA A 158 -1.51 -1.14 17.78
N ILE A 159 -2.05 -2.32 18.07
CA ILE A 159 -3.36 -2.48 18.72
C ILE A 159 -3.33 -1.91 20.13
N LYS A 160 -2.25 -2.12 20.90
CA LYS A 160 -2.10 -1.55 22.25
C LYS A 160 -2.12 -0.01 22.22
N ARG A 161 -1.42 0.60 21.27
CA ARG A 161 -1.32 2.07 21.13
C ARG A 161 -2.60 2.69 20.57
N PHE A 162 -3.23 2.01 19.61
CA PHE A 162 -4.42 2.52 18.95
C PHE A 162 -5.46 1.39 18.71
N PRO A 163 -6.24 1.03 19.76
CA PRO A 163 -7.15 -0.12 19.72
C PRO A 163 -8.28 -0.04 18.69
N THR A 164 -8.55 1.17 18.18
CA THR A 164 -9.60 1.42 17.16
C THR A 164 -9.05 1.51 15.73
N GLY A 165 -7.73 1.35 15.57
CA GLY A 165 -7.08 1.27 14.26
C GLY A 165 -7.36 -0.05 13.56
N VAL A 166 -7.29 -0.03 12.23
CA VAL A 166 -7.33 -1.24 11.42
C VAL A 166 -5.90 -1.65 11.10
N VAL A 167 -5.52 -2.88 11.42
CA VAL A 167 -4.23 -3.46 11.02
C VAL A 167 -4.52 -4.59 10.04
N ALA A 168 -3.91 -4.53 8.85
CA ALA A 168 -3.94 -5.58 7.84
C ALA A 168 -2.51 -6.12 7.68
N VAL A 169 -2.35 -7.43 7.75
CA VAL A 169 -1.08 -8.13 7.57
C VAL A 169 -1.22 -9.04 6.36
N TRP A 170 -0.23 -9.02 5.46
CA TRP A 170 -0.13 -9.98 4.37
C TRP A 170 0.67 -11.20 4.81
#